data_AF-A0A7W0KCI7-F1
#
_entry.id   AF-A0A7W0KCI7-F1
#
_cell.length_a   1.000
_cell.length_b   1.000
_cell.length_c   1.000
_cell.angle_alpha   90.00
_cell.angle_beta   90.00
_cell.angle_gamma   90.00
#
_symmetry.space_group_name_H-M   'P 1'
#
loop_
_entity.id
_entity.type
_entity.pdbx_description
1 polymer ?
#
loop_
_entity_poly.entity_id
_entity_poly.type
_entity_poly.pdbx_seq_one_letter_code
_entity_poly.pdbx_strand_id
1 'polypeptide(L)'
;MEPRPQRPRAQPGQQPHTARTQGHPQASQPAPAYPPGEYPEGMDPTSFIAPARTEYDYSPLDLAPPGQRRRRQFVAAAVGGLSVVLLGAILFFSYLLLRDEDTPSQNDDLLAAQTQIANDAATVSAGQTVVAQAGAEQTAQAQTLNPQATGDPAQETAAAAGQETPAAGEAPVEGGDTPPAEDTAATGSPPAESNAPDLAGGGALSAEQLTELLPAAEQVPEALTAVNDTSRTQEEVVDALGGGRPAETGLEEWGWTGNVERQFSVEDPATADSAATTYLAVSLHGFASPDAAAEALPFFSDTLINSLGYTEGEAPAVGDAARLLTITTEAEGTNATLYVQDGAVLYRILGFSGTGDPTQDLIDVATNMLGG
;
A
#
# COMPACT_ATOMS: atom_id res chain seq x y z
N MET A 1 -15.48 -16.86 49.51
CA MET A 1 -14.73 -18.13 49.44
C MET A 1 -15.15 -18.82 48.17
N GLU A 2 -14.39 -18.65 47.09
CA GLU A 2 -14.72 -19.26 45.79
C GLU A 2 -14.28 -20.73 45.74
N PRO A 3 -15.09 -21.62 45.13
CA PRO A 3 -14.77 -23.03 45.01
C PRO A 3 -13.69 -23.24 43.94
N ARG A 4 -12.59 -23.87 44.33
CA ARG A 4 -11.51 -24.23 43.40
C ARG A 4 -11.99 -25.31 42.40
N PRO A 5 -11.67 -25.18 41.11
CA PRO A 5 -11.97 -26.21 40.12
C PRO A 5 -11.18 -27.48 40.40
N GLN A 6 -11.87 -28.63 40.40
CA GLN A 6 -11.27 -29.95 40.59
C GLN A 6 -10.50 -30.36 39.33
N ARG A 7 -9.25 -30.79 39.51
CA ARG A 7 -8.42 -31.34 38.43
C ARG A 7 -8.94 -32.71 37.97
N PRO A 8 -8.92 -33.01 36.66
CA PRO A 8 -9.24 -34.34 36.14
C PRO A 8 -8.29 -35.41 36.68
N ARG A 9 -8.87 -36.53 37.11
CA ARG A 9 -8.16 -37.72 37.61
C ARG A 9 -7.61 -38.49 36.40
N ALA A 10 -6.30 -38.69 36.33
CA ALA A 10 -5.65 -39.49 35.29
C ALA A 10 -6.13 -40.96 35.36
N GLN A 11 -6.51 -41.51 34.21
CA GLN A 11 -6.86 -42.93 34.05
C GLN A 11 -5.60 -43.82 34.12
N PRO A 12 -5.57 -44.85 34.97
CA PRO A 12 -4.50 -45.83 34.98
C PRO A 12 -4.71 -46.82 33.84
N GLY A 13 -3.79 -46.87 32.86
CA GLY A 13 -3.84 -47.91 31.81
C GLY A 13 -3.04 -47.65 30.54
N GLN A 14 -2.56 -46.44 30.26
CA GLN A 14 -1.74 -46.20 29.07
C GLN A 14 -0.27 -46.51 29.36
N GLN A 15 0.21 -47.62 28.81
CA GLN A 15 1.61 -47.98 28.79
C GLN A 15 2.40 -46.99 27.92
N PRO A 16 3.58 -46.53 28.36
CA PRO A 16 4.42 -45.64 27.57
C PRO A 16 5.04 -46.41 26.40
N HIS A 17 4.75 -45.97 25.18
CA HIS A 17 5.50 -46.39 24.00
C HIS A 17 6.92 -45.82 24.08
N THR A 18 7.90 -46.69 24.29
CA THR A 18 9.32 -46.34 24.22
C THR A 18 9.69 -46.04 22.77
N ALA A 19 10.02 -44.78 22.50
CA ALA A 19 10.63 -44.38 21.23
C ALA A 19 11.99 -45.06 21.11
N ARG A 20 12.13 -45.88 20.07
CA ARG A 20 13.33 -46.64 19.72
C ARG A 20 14.34 -45.68 19.07
N THR A 21 15.25 -45.13 19.86
CA THR A 21 16.37 -44.32 19.37
C THR A 21 17.37 -45.22 18.63
N GLN A 22 17.47 -45.06 17.31
CA GLN A 22 18.57 -45.62 16.52
C GLN A 22 19.84 -44.81 16.83
N GLY A 23 20.82 -45.46 17.43
CA GLY A 23 22.11 -44.86 17.79
C GLY A 23 23.07 -44.80 16.59
N HIS A 24 23.66 -43.63 16.39
CA HIS A 24 24.96 -43.49 15.75
C HIS A 24 26.04 -43.52 16.84
N PRO A 25 27.07 -44.38 16.76
CA PRO A 25 28.18 -44.34 17.69
C PRO A 25 29.17 -43.26 17.26
N GLN A 26 29.03 -42.05 17.80
CA GLN A 26 30.13 -41.08 17.79
C GLN A 26 30.94 -41.31 19.06
N ALA A 27 32.18 -41.78 18.88
CA ALA A 27 33.10 -42.06 19.96
C ALA A 27 33.52 -40.74 20.63
N SER A 28 32.82 -40.35 21.70
CA SER A 28 33.26 -39.29 22.60
C SER A 28 34.50 -39.79 23.35
N GLN A 29 35.68 -39.25 23.01
CA GLN A 29 36.85 -39.41 23.86
C GLN A 29 36.55 -38.78 25.23
N PRO A 30 36.74 -39.50 26.35
CA PRO A 30 36.55 -38.91 27.67
C PRO A 30 37.60 -37.81 27.89
N ALA A 31 37.13 -36.61 28.24
CA ALA A 31 38.00 -35.54 28.69
C ALA A 31 38.82 -36.00 29.91
N PRO A 32 40.12 -35.66 30.00
CA PRO A 32 40.94 -36.03 31.15
C PRO A 32 40.34 -35.42 32.42
N ALA A 33 40.04 -36.29 33.39
CA ALA A 33 39.59 -35.90 34.71
C ALA A 33 40.77 -35.27 35.47
N TYR A 34 40.77 -33.95 35.61
CA TYR A 34 41.71 -33.26 36.49
C TYR A 34 41.20 -33.37 37.94
N PRO A 35 42.08 -33.69 38.90
CA PRO A 35 41.72 -33.70 40.31
C PRO A 35 41.35 -32.28 40.77
N PRO A 36 40.29 -32.11 41.58
CA PRO A 36 39.90 -30.81 42.09
C PRO A 36 40.92 -30.34 43.14
N GLY A 37 41.64 -29.25 42.86
CA GLY A 37 42.38 -28.52 43.90
C GLY A 37 43.78 -27.98 43.54
N GLU A 38 44.37 -28.37 42.42
CA GLU A 38 45.69 -27.85 42.02
C GLU A 38 45.60 -27.14 40.67
N TYR A 39 45.51 -25.82 40.70
CA TYR A 39 45.94 -25.02 39.57
C TYR A 39 47.46 -24.96 39.59
N PRO A 40 48.17 -25.30 38.50
CA PRO A 40 49.62 -25.16 38.46
C PRO A 40 50.00 -23.69 38.66
N GLU A 41 50.69 -23.39 39.76
CA GLU A 41 51.26 -22.06 40.03
C GLU A 41 52.21 -21.69 38.89
N GLY A 42 51.87 -20.60 38.18
CA GLY A 42 52.69 -20.04 37.10
C GLY A 42 52.02 -19.94 35.73
N MET A 43 50.77 -20.38 35.57
CA MET A 43 50.02 -20.14 34.33
C MET A 43 49.38 -18.75 34.36
N ASP A 44 49.91 -17.84 33.54
CA ASP A 44 49.38 -16.49 33.35
C ASP A 44 47.93 -16.57 32.82
N PRO A 45 46.92 -16.04 33.53
CA PRO A 45 45.52 -16.14 33.12
C PRO A 45 45.23 -15.41 31.79
N THR A 46 46.18 -14.65 31.25
CA THR A 46 46.05 -13.99 29.96
C THR A 46 46.49 -14.86 28.76
N SER A 47 47.13 -16.02 28.98
CA SER A 47 47.63 -16.87 27.90
C SER A 47 46.59 -17.87 27.35
N PHE A 48 45.34 -17.80 27.78
CA PHE A 48 44.27 -18.66 27.24
C PHE A 48 43.81 -18.12 25.87
N ILE A 49 44.63 -18.35 24.84
CA ILE A 49 44.25 -18.11 23.45
C ILE A 49 43.26 -19.22 23.08
N ALA A 50 41.96 -18.89 23.10
CA ALA A 50 40.94 -19.78 22.56
C ALA A 50 41.31 -20.12 21.10
N PRO A 51 41.29 -21.41 20.69
CA PRO A 51 41.57 -21.77 19.32
C PRO A 51 40.65 -21.01 18.37
N ALA A 52 41.20 -20.55 17.24
CA ALA A 52 40.43 -19.83 16.23
C ALA A 52 39.20 -20.68 15.83
N ARG A 53 38.01 -20.11 15.97
CA ARG A 53 36.71 -20.78 15.68
C ARG A 53 36.45 -20.93 14.17
N THR A 54 37.47 -21.20 13.37
CA THR A 54 37.38 -21.14 11.91
C THR A 54 37.04 -22.47 11.23
N GLU A 55 36.81 -23.55 11.97
CA GLU A 55 36.67 -24.89 11.37
C GLU A 55 35.34 -25.59 11.67
N TYR A 56 34.37 -24.87 12.22
CA TYR A 56 33.01 -25.39 12.27
C TYR A 56 32.31 -25.14 10.93
N ASP A 57 32.50 -26.07 10.01
CA ASP A 57 31.73 -26.24 8.78
C ASP A 57 30.29 -26.69 9.13
N TYR A 58 29.58 -25.86 9.89
CA TYR A 58 28.15 -25.98 10.05
C TYR A 58 27.52 -25.40 8.79
N SER A 59 27.21 -26.27 7.85
CA SER A 59 26.27 -25.93 6.79
C SER A 59 25.01 -25.34 7.45
N PRO A 60 24.61 -24.10 7.12
CA PRO A 60 23.48 -23.42 7.77
C PRO A 60 22.13 -24.13 7.59
N LEU A 61 22.09 -25.22 6.82
CA LEU A 61 20.92 -26.08 6.61
C LEU A 61 20.65 -27.13 7.70
N ASP A 62 21.60 -27.41 8.60
CA ASP A 62 21.48 -28.54 9.53
C ASP A 62 21.14 -28.21 10.99
N LEU A 63 20.88 -26.94 11.31
CA LEU A 63 20.45 -26.51 12.65
C LEU A 63 18.94 -26.27 12.81
N ALA A 64 18.14 -26.50 11.76
CA ALA A 64 16.69 -26.33 11.87
C ALA A 64 16.05 -27.48 12.69
N PRO A 65 15.29 -27.17 13.77
CA PRO A 65 14.62 -28.19 14.58
C PRO A 65 13.72 -29.10 13.71
N PRO A 66 13.70 -30.42 13.94
CA PRO A 66 13.03 -31.40 13.06
C PRO A 66 11.51 -31.20 12.89
N GLY A 67 10.88 -30.32 13.68
CA GLY A 67 9.48 -29.93 13.53
C GLY A 67 9.19 -28.86 12.46
N GLN A 68 10.18 -28.06 12.03
CA GLN A 68 9.95 -26.96 11.07
C GLN A 68 10.05 -27.38 9.60
N ARG A 69 10.76 -28.47 9.28
CA ARG A 69 10.95 -28.91 7.88
C ARG A 69 9.63 -29.27 7.18
N ARG A 70 8.66 -29.85 7.89
CA ARG A 70 7.34 -30.19 7.29
C ARG A 70 6.47 -28.96 7.05
N ARG A 71 6.49 -27.97 7.95
CA ARG A 71 5.65 -26.76 7.82
C ARG A 71 6.09 -25.89 6.64
N ARG A 72 7.40 -25.76 6.40
CA ARG A 72 7.92 -24.98 5.25
C ARG A 72 7.56 -25.62 3.90
N GLN A 73 7.53 -26.95 3.81
CA GLN A 73 7.09 -27.64 2.60
C GLN A 73 5.59 -27.47 2.33
N PHE A 74 4.75 -27.45 3.38
CA PHE A 74 3.31 -27.19 3.22
C PHE A 74 3.01 -25.74 2.85
N VAL A 75 3.74 -24.75 3.40
CA VAL A 75 3.54 -23.33 3.05
C VAL A 75 4.02 -23.04 1.63
N ALA A 76 5.18 -23.56 1.22
CA ALA A 76 5.66 -23.39 -0.16
C ALA A 76 4.72 -24.06 -1.19
N ALA A 77 4.14 -25.21 -0.87
CA ALA A 77 3.15 -25.88 -1.73
C ALA A 77 1.79 -25.13 -1.77
N ALA A 78 1.37 -24.51 -0.66
CA ALA A 78 0.13 -23.73 -0.60
C ALA A 78 0.24 -22.41 -1.38
N VAL A 79 1.37 -21.68 -1.23
CA VAL A 79 1.60 -20.42 -1.95
C VAL A 79 1.78 -20.66 -3.45
N GLY A 80 2.57 -21.66 -3.85
CA GLY A 80 2.70 -22.04 -5.26
C GLY A 80 1.38 -22.53 -5.89
N GLY A 81 0.53 -23.22 -5.10
CA GLY A 81 -0.80 -23.62 -5.54
C GLY A 81 -1.75 -22.45 -5.77
N LEU A 82 -1.71 -21.43 -4.89
CA LEU A 82 -2.56 -20.24 -5.01
C LEU A 82 -2.19 -19.41 -6.25
N SER A 83 -0.89 -19.23 -6.54
CA SER A 83 -0.43 -18.50 -7.73
C SER A 83 -0.84 -19.17 -9.03
N VAL A 84 -0.82 -20.52 -9.09
CA VAL A 84 -1.28 -21.28 -10.26
C VAL A 84 -2.80 -21.15 -10.46
N VAL A 85 -3.58 -21.12 -9.37
CA VAL A 85 -5.03 -20.90 -9.44
C VAL A 85 -5.35 -19.48 -9.89
N LEU A 86 -4.62 -18.47 -9.42
CA LEU A 86 -4.83 -17.07 -9.82
C LEU A 86 -4.49 -16.86 -11.30
N LEU A 87 -3.35 -17.38 -11.76
CA LEU A 87 -2.96 -17.36 -13.18
C LEU A 87 -3.95 -18.15 -14.05
N GLY A 88 -4.45 -19.29 -13.57
CA GLY A 88 -5.50 -20.05 -14.24
C GLY A 88 -6.81 -19.28 -14.36
N ALA A 89 -7.21 -18.54 -13.33
CA ALA A 89 -8.42 -17.71 -13.33
C ALA A 89 -8.29 -16.53 -14.30
N ILE A 90 -7.13 -15.86 -14.33
CA ILE A 90 -6.84 -14.78 -15.28
C ILE A 90 -6.90 -15.30 -16.71
N LEU A 91 -6.21 -16.40 -17.03
CA LEU A 91 -6.25 -17.01 -18.36
C LEU A 91 -7.66 -17.47 -18.76
N PHE A 92 -8.45 -17.99 -17.82
CA PHE A 92 -9.83 -18.38 -18.08
C PHE A 92 -10.75 -17.18 -18.34
N PHE A 93 -10.58 -16.07 -17.62
CA PHE A 93 -11.34 -14.84 -17.84
C PHE A 93 -10.95 -14.17 -19.17
N SER A 94 -9.65 -14.11 -19.49
CA SER A 94 -9.18 -13.66 -20.80
C SER A 94 -9.75 -14.54 -21.91
N TYR A 95 -9.77 -15.87 -21.73
CA TYR A 95 -10.37 -16.78 -22.71
C TYR A 95 -11.87 -16.57 -22.89
N LEU A 96 -12.63 -16.32 -21.82
CA LEU A 96 -14.07 -16.02 -21.95
C LEU A 96 -14.34 -14.69 -22.64
N LEU A 97 -13.52 -13.66 -22.41
CA LEU A 97 -13.64 -12.36 -23.09
C LEU A 97 -13.28 -12.46 -24.58
N LEU A 98 -12.29 -13.27 -24.96
CA LEU A 98 -11.92 -13.46 -26.36
C LEU A 98 -12.79 -14.49 -27.10
N ARG A 99 -13.52 -15.36 -26.41
CA ARG A 99 -14.31 -16.44 -27.04
C ARG A 99 -15.66 -15.97 -27.58
N ASP A 100 -16.12 -14.77 -27.24
CA ASP A 100 -17.45 -14.28 -27.65
C ASP A 100 -17.50 -13.58 -29.02
N GLU A 101 -16.40 -13.61 -29.81
CA GLU A 101 -16.35 -12.95 -31.12
C GLU A 101 -16.71 -13.83 -32.33
N ASP A 102 -17.06 -15.11 -32.16
CA ASP A 102 -17.24 -16.07 -33.28
C ASP A 102 -18.71 -16.51 -33.56
N THR A 103 -19.72 -15.72 -33.18
CA THR A 103 -21.13 -15.97 -33.58
C THR A 103 -21.61 -14.99 -34.65
N PRO A 104 -21.52 -15.34 -35.96
CA PRO A 104 -22.03 -14.50 -37.03
C PRO A 104 -23.55 -14.67 -37.17
N SER A 105 -24.35 -13.76 -36.58
CA SER A 105 -25.65 -13.29 -37.15
C SER A 105 -26.56 -12.47 -36.20
N GLN A 106 -26.06 -11.80 -35.15
CA GLN A 106 -26.92 -11.03 -34.22
C GLN A 106 -26.81 -9.50 -34.31
N ASN A 107 -26.33 -8.96 -35.43
CA ASN A 107 -26.18 -7.50 -35.60
C ASN A 107 -27.51 -6.74 -35.84
N ASP A 108 -28.62 -7.44 -36.09
CA ASP A 108 -29.93 -6.80 -36.28
C ASP A 108 -30.72 -6.63 -34.96
N ASP A 109 -30.42 -7.42 -33.92
CA ASP A 109 -31.11 -7.32 -32.61
C ASP A 109 -30.44 -6.29 -31.67
N LEU A 110 -29.17 -5.97 -31.87
CA LEU A 110 -28.43 -5.00 -31.05
C LEU A 110 -28.84 -3.53 -31.34
N LEU A 111 -29.18 -3.21 -32.60
CA LEU A 111 -29.73 -1.90 -32.96
C LEU A 111 -31.18 -1.72 -32.49
N ALA A 112 -31.97 -2.80 -32.43
CA ALA A 112 -33.30 -2.79 -31.86
C ALA A 112 -33.28 -2.63 -30.32
N ALA A 113 -32.34 -3.30 -29.64
CA ALA A 113 -32.17 -3.19 -28.19
C ALA A 113 -31.62 -1.82 -27.75
N GLN A 114 -30.69 -1.22 -28.50
CA GLN A 114 -30.19 0.14 -28.21
C GLN A 114 -31.26 1.22 -28.42
N THR A 115 -32.17 1.04 -29.38
CA THR A 115 -33.29 1.97 -29.59
C THR A 115 -34.34 1.88 -28.46
N GLN A 116 -34.48 0.70 -27.84
CA GLN A 116 -35.40 0.51 -26.72
C GLN A 116 -34.83 1.05 -25.40
N ILE A 117 -33.52 0.91 -25.16
CA ILE A 117 -32.83 1.49 -23.99
C ILE A 117 -32.81 3.03 -24.06
N ALA A 118 -32.70 3.63 -25.25
CA ALA A 118 -32.78 5.08 -25.42
C ALA A 118 -34.20 5.65 -25.16
N ASN A 119 -35.25 4.89 -25.48
CA ASN A 119 -36.64 5.29 -25.19
C ASN A 119 -37.05 5.06 -23.72
N ASP A 120 -36.51 4.04 -23.08
CA ASP A 120 -36.74 3.79 -21.65
C ASP A 120 -35.97 4.79 -20.78
N ALA A 121 -34.75 5.19 -21.18
CA ALA A 121 -33.99 6.25 -20.50
C ALA A 121 -34.65 7.65 -20.61
N ALA A 122 -35.35 7.93 -21.72
CA ALA A 122 -36.15 9.14 -21.88
C ALA A 122 -37.42 9.14 -21.00
N THR A 123 -38.00 7.96 -20.74
CA THR A 123 -39.18 7.81 -19.87
C THR A 123 -38.83 7.88 -18.39
N VAL A 124 -37.64 7.42 -18.00
CA VAL A 124 -37.12 7.55 -16.62
C VAL A 124 -36.69 8.99 -16.30
N SER A 125 -36.11 9.72 -17.27
CA SER A 125 -35.79 11.16 -17.10
C SER A 125 -37.04 12.05 -17.02
N ALA A 126 -38.12 11.68 -17.70
CA ALA A 126 -39.42 12.34 -17.56
C ALA A 126 -40.10 12.03 -16.21
N GLY A 127 -39.92 10.82 -15.65
CA GLY A 127 -40.44 10.44 -14.33
C GLY A 127 -39.72 11.11 -13.16
N GLN A 128 -38.42 11.35 -13.28
CA GLN A 128 -37.62 11.98 -12.22
C GLN A 128 -37.81 13.51 -12.14
N THR A 129 -38.28 14.14 -13.22
CA THR A 129 -38.70 15.55 -13.21
C THR A 129 -40.06 15.72 -12.51
N VAL A 130 -40.95 14.72 -12.53
CA VAL A 130 -42.27 14.79 -11.87
C VAL A 130 -42.18 14.58 -10.35
N VAL A 131 -41.18 13.84 -9.86
CA VAL A 131 -40.97 13.67 -8.40
C VAL A 131 -40.22 14.85 -7.78
N ALA A 132 -39.35 15.53 -8.53
CA ALA A 132 -38.75 16.80 -8.10
C ALA A 132 -39.76 17.98 -8.10
N GLN A 133 -40.83 17.89 -8.90
CA GLN A 133 -41.90 18.90 -8.89
C GLN A 133 -43.00 18.61 -7.84
N ALA A 134 -43.25 17.34 -7.47
CA ALA A 134 -44.17 16.99 -6.38
C ALA A 134 -43.65 17.35 -4.97
N GLY A 135 -42.32 17.49 -4.80
CA GLY A 135 -41.70 17.95 -3.55
C GLY A 135 -41.67 19.46 -3.36
N ALA A 136 -41.82 20.24 -4.44
CA ALA A 136 -41.84 21.71 -4.39
C ALA A 136 -43.26 22.27 -4.17
N GLU A 137 -44.32 21.48 -4.37
CA GLU A 137 -45.72 21.92 -4.25
C GLU A 137 -46.33 21.72 -2.84
N GLN A 138 -45.66 20.99 -1.94
CA GLN A 138 -46.17 20.81 -0.56
C GLN A 138 -45.71 21.89 0.43
N THR A 139 -44.88 22.84 0.00
CA THR A 139 -44.47 24.02 0.80
C THR A 139 -45.14 25.33 0.34
N ALA A 140 -46.14 25.25 -0.55
CA ALA A 140 -46.87 26.42 -1.06
C ALA A 140 -48.40 26.37 -0.87
N GLN A 141 -48.92 25.50 0.02
CA GLN A 141 -50.35 25.50 0.39
C GLN A 141 -50.65 26.25 1.71
N ALA A 142 -49.87 27.30 2.00
CA ALA A 142 -50.23 28.29 3.00
C ALA A 142 -50.08 29.72 2.46
N GLN A 143 -50.59 30.00 1.27
CA GLN A 143 -50.91 31.38 0.85
C GLN A 143 -51.86 31.41 -0.36
N THR A 144 -53.14 31.59 -0.04
CA THR A 144 -54.06 32.56 -0.69
C THR A 144 -54.16 32.64 -2.21
N LEU A 145 -55.33 32.23 -2.74
CA LEU A 145 -56.23 33.02 -3.60
C LEU A 145 -55.57 33.97 -4.63
N ASN A 146 -55.53 33.60 -5.93
CA ASN A 146 -56.26 34.25 -7.05
C ASN A 146 -55.76 33.72 -8.42
N PRO A 147 -56.62 33.57 -9.46
CA PRO A 147 -56.23 33.07 -10.78
C PRO A 147 -56.10 34.21 -11.83
N GLN A 148 -55.15 34.07 -12.77
CA GLN A 148 -55.18 34.48 -14.19
C GLN A 148 -53.79 34.86 -14.69
N ALA A 149 -53.28 34.18 -15.72
CA ALA A 149 -53.07 34.76 -17.06
C ALA A 149 -52.19 33.86 -17.93
N THR A 150 -52.82 33.39 -18.99
CA THR A 150 -52.35 32.86 -20.27
C THR A 150 -51.09 33.54 -20.83
N GLY A 151 -50.18 32.77 -21.45
CA GLY A 151 -49.25 33.31 -22.46
C GLY A 151 -48.00 32.47 -22.74
N ASP A 152 -48.09 31.59 -23.74
CA ASP A 152 -47.01 31.26 -24.69
C ASP A 152 -47.30 32.13 -25.96
N PRO A 153 -46.40 32.37 -26.95
CA PRO A 153 -45.09 31.77 -27.24
C PRO A 153 -43.99 32.75 -27.74
N ALA A 154 -42.77 32.26 -28.01
CA ALA A 154 -42.05 32.39 -29.31
C ALA A 154 -40.50 32.40 -29.25
N GLN A 155 -39.97 31.71 -30.27
CA GLN A 155 -38.65 31.68 -30.95
C GLN A 155 -37.67 32.87 -30.86
N GLU A 156 -36.35 32.57 -30.84
CA GLU A 156 -35.24 33.23 -31.60
C GLU A 156 -33.93 32.46 -31.32
N THR A 157 -33.25 31.73 -32.23
CA THR A 157 -32.38 32.05 -33.41
C THR A 157 -31.17 32.97 -33.16
N ALA A 158 -30.02 32.56 -33.75
CA ALA A 158 -28.70 33.23 -33.97
C ALA A 158 -27.59 32.85 -32.95
N ALA A 159 -26.46 32.20 -33.29
CA ALA A 159 -25.44 32.40 -34.34
C ALA A 159 -24.63 33.70 -34.19
N ALA A 160 -23.35 33.60 -33.78
CA ALA A 160 -22.28 34.52 -34.18
C ALA A 160 -20.89 34.03 -33.78
N ALA A 161 -19.96 34.16 -34.72
CA ALA A 161 -18.53 33.92 -34.64
C ALA A 161 -17.74 35.22 -34.36
N GLY A 162 -16.46 35.09 -34.00
CA GLY A 162 -15.41 36.13 -34.05
C GLY A 162 -14.15 35.61 -33.34
N GLN A 163 -12.99 35.38 -33.98
CA GLN A 163 -11.98 36.35 -34.50
C GLN A 163 -11.59 37.40 -33.44
N GLU A 164 -10.33 37.81 -33.18
CA GLU A 164 -8.97 37.57 -33.69
C GLU A 164 -7.98 38.38 -32.80
N THR A 165 -6.76 37.87 -32.54
CA THR A 165 -5.43 38.59 -32.55
C THR A 165 -5.16 39.70 -31.49
N PRO A 166 -3.92 40.19 -31.15
CA PRO A 166 -2.49 39.89 -31.49
C PRO A 166 -1.59 39.52 -30.26
N ALA A 167 -0.39 38.94 -30.35
CA ALA A 167 0.89 39.27 -31.01
C ALA A 167 1.73 40.43 -30.41
N ALA A 168 2.90 40.03 -29.87
CA ALA A 168 4.23 40.66 -29.86
C ALA A 168 4.52 41.96 -29.05
N GLY A 169 5.65 41.93 -28.33
CA GLY A 169 6.33 43.11 -27.79
C GLY A 169 7.56 42.77 -26.94
N GLU A 170 8.72 42.56 -27.58
CA GLU A 170 10.04 42.59 -26.95
C GLU A 170 10.59 44.03 -26.84
N ALA A 171 11.53 44.20 -25.90
CA ALA A 171 12.70 45.09 -25.90
C ALA A 171 12.77 46.19 -24.77
N PRO A 172 14.00 46.58 -24.37
CA PRO A 172 14.40 46.91 -22.99
C PRO A 172 14.53 48.42 -22.72
N VAL A 173 14.56 48.82 -21.43
CA VAL A 173 15.03 50.17 -21.03
C VAL A 173 15.83 50.13 -19.73
N GLU A 174 17.01 50.73 -19.84
CA GLU A 174 18.06 51.02 -18.88
C GLU A 174 17.77 52.33 -18.11
N GLY A 175 18.13 52.38 -16.82
CA GLY A 175 18.60 53.58 -16.12
C GLY A 175 17.59 54.68 -15.73
N GLY A 176 17.45 54.92 -14.41
CA GLY A 176 16.81 56.13 -13.90
C GLY A 176 16.73 56.22 -12.36
N ASP A 177 17.74 56.83 -11.75
CA ASP A 177 17.72 57.37 -10.38
C ASP A 177 16.58 58.39 -10.18
N THR A 178 15.69 58.21 -9.19
CA THR A 178 15.00 59.31 -8.46
C THR A 178 14.31 58.79 -7.15
N PRO A 179 13.83 59.66 -6.23
CA PRO A 179 14.27 59.82 -4.84
C PRO A 179 13.27 59.20 -3.81
N PRO A 180 13.47 59.33 -2.47
CA PRO A 180 12.66 58.61 -1.49
C PRO A 180 11.34 59.33 -1.23
N ALA A 181 10.22 58.66 -1.48
CA ALA A 181 8.88 59.12 -1.15
C ALA A 181 8.12 58.06 -0.36
N GLU A 182 7.86 58.41 0.91
CA GLU A 182 6.60 58.25 1.63
C GLU A 182 5.96 56.85 1.67
N ASP A 183 6.31 56.17 2.76
CA ASP A 183 5.45 55.40 3.68
C ASP A 183 3.94 55.47 3.34
N THR A 184 3.53 54.62 2.41
CA THR A 184 2.13 54.31 2.15
C THR A 184 1.89 52.92 2.70
N ALA A 185 1.24 52.86 3.86
CA ALA A 185 0.79 51.64 4.50
C ALA A 185 -0.08 50.83 3.51
N ALA A 186 0.55 49.83 2.88
CA ALA A 186 -0.12 48.81 2.13
C ALA A 186 -0.88 47.93 3.14
N THR A 187 -2.20 48.01 3.09
CA THR A 187 -3.11 47.01 3.63
C THR A 187 -2.81 45.70 2.90
N GLY A 188 -1.83 44.95 3.41
CA GLY A 188 -1.48 43.64 2.92
C GLY A 188 -2.69 42.73 3.07
N SER A 189 -3.21 42.24 1.94
CA SER A 189 -4.02 41.03 1.96
C SER A 189 -3.20 39.98 2.73
N PRO A 190 -3.76 39.36 3.78
CA PRO A 190 -3.07 38.30 4.48
C PRO A 190 -2.66 37.23 3.45
N PRO A 191 -1.43 36.71 3.50
CA PRO A 191 -1.04 35.59 2.65
C PRO A 191 -2.09 34.49 2.81
N ALA A 192 -2.52 33.91 1.69
CA ALA A 192 -3.45 32.78 1.71
C ALA A 192 -2.89 31.74 2.70
N GLU A 193 -3.58 31.58 3.83
CA GLU A 193 -3.25 30.56 4.82
C GLU A 193 -3.28 29.23 4.07
N SER A 194 -2.12 28.59 3.98
CA SER A 194 -2.00 27.24 3.48
C SER A 194 -2.92 26.37 4.33
N ASN A 195 -3.98 25.82 3.73
CA ASN A 195 -4.88 24.86 4.37
C ASN A 195 -4.21 23.48 4.54
N ALA A 196 -2.89 23.44 4.75
CA ALA A 196 -2.26 22.23 5.22
C ALA A 196 -2.93 21.86 6.54
N PRO A 197 -3.56 20.68 6.65
CA PRO A 197 -4.24 20.28 7.87
C PRO A 197 -3.27 20.41 9.03
N ASP A 198 -3.72 21.02 10.13
CA ASP A 198 -2.93 21.19 11.35
C ASP A 198 -2.70 19.82 12.00
N LEU A 199 -1.70 19.09 11.49
CA LEU A 199 -1.29 17.77 11.97
C LEU A 199 -0.64 17.83 13.36
N ALA A 200 -0.40 19.03 13.91
CA ALA A 200 0.22 19.21 15.22
C ALA A 200 -0.69 18.79 16.39
N GLY A 201 -1.97 18.50 16.12
CA GLY A 201 -2.95 18.07 17.13
C GLY A 201 -2.70 16.70 17.75
N GLY A 202 -1.72 15.91 17.27
CA GLY A 202 -1.41 14.57 17.81
C GLY A 202 -2.57 13.58 17.74
N GLY A 203 -3.60 13.89 16.94
CA GLY A 203 -4.71 13.00 16.66
C GLY A 203 -4.34 12.06 15.53
N ALA A 204 -4.78 10.81 15.66
CA ALA A 204 -4.61 9.83 14.61
C ALA A 204 -5.42 10.23 13.36
N LEU A 205 -4.86 10.00 12.17
CA LEU A 205 -5.47 10.39 10.91
C LEU A 205 -6.63 9.45 10.53
N SER A 206 -7.72 10.01 10.03
CA SER A 206 -8.81 9.27 9.42
C SER A 206 -8.43 8.77 8.02
N ALA A 207 -9.20 7.83 7.46
CA ALA A 207 -8.97 7.35 6.10
C ALA A 207 -9.09 8.47 5.05
N GLU A 208 -10.01 9.42 5.25
CA GLU A 208 -10.16 10.59 4.37
C GLU A 208 -8.91 11.48 4.42
N GLN A 209 -8.40 11.76 5.62
CA GLN A 209 -7.16 12.53 5.78
C GLN A 209 -5.96 11.80 5.17
N LEU A 210 -5.88 10.47 5.31
CA LEU A 210 -4.84 9.69 4.63
C LEU A 210 -4.98 9.74 3.10
N THR A 211 -6.20 9.83 2.56
CA THR A 211 -6.44 9.92 1.12
C THR A 211 -5.89 11.22 0.54
N GLU A 212 -5.99 12.33 1.29
CA GLU A 212 -5.41 13.63 0.90
C GLU A 212 -3.88 13.61 0.83
N LEU A 213 -3.24 12.65 1.51
CA LEU A 213 -1.78 12.46 1.51
C LEU A 213 -1.29 11.53 0.38
N LEU A 214 -2.18 10.94 -0.43
CA LEU A 214 -1.77 10.10 -1.55
C LEU A 214 -1.17 10.94 -2.68
N PRO A 215 -0.16 10.43 -3.41
CA PRO A 215 0.50 11.20 -4.45
C PRO A 215 -0.46 11.52 -5.59
N ALA A 216 -0.36 12.73 -6.12
CA ALA A 216 -1.00 13.15 -7.36
C ALA A 216 -0.27 12.57 -8.58
N ALA A 217 -0.90 12.65 -9.76
CA ALA A 217 -0.35 12.09 -11.00
C ALA A 217 0.98 12.76 -11.41
N GLU A 218 1.14 14.05 -11.11
CA GLU A 218 2.35 14.82 -11.37
C GLU A 218 3.52 14.48 -10.44
N GLN A 219 3.28 13.75 -9.35
CA GLN A 219 4.32 13.35 -8.39
C GLN A 219 4.91 11.96 -8.71
N VAL A 220 4.34 11.23 -9.68
CA VAL A 220 4.80 9.92 -10.13
C VAL A 220 5.41 9.99 -11.54
N PRO A 221 6.18 8.99 -11.99
CA PRO A 221 6.70 8.95 -13.36
C PRO A 221 5.61 9.18 -14.42
N GLU A 222 5.88 10.05 -15.40
CA GLU A 222 4.90 10.53 -16.40
C GLU A 222 4.20 9.39 -17.18
N ALA A 223 4.88 8.26 -17.37
CA ALA A 223 4.33 7.09 -18.06
C ALA A 223 3.24 6.36 -17.25
N LEU A 224 3.13 6.64 -15.95
CA LEU A 224 2.18 5.99 -15.05
C LEU A 224 0.93 6.84 -14.89
N THR A 225 -0.22 6.19 -14.99
CA THR A 225 -1.53 6.82 -14.79
C THR A 225 -2.22 6.21 -13.57
N ALA A 226 -2.93 7.04 -12.80
CA ALA A 226 -3.65 6.57 -11.63
C ALA A 226 -4.79 5.64 -12.08
N VAL A 227 -4.81 4.44 -11.52
CA VAL A 227 -5.79 3.40 -11.86
C VAL A 227 -6.94 3.41 -10.87
N ASN A 228 -6.62 3.39 -9.57
CA ASN A 228 -7.62 3.22 -8.53
C ASN A 228 -7.09 3.63 -7.15
N ASP A 229 -8.01 4.11 -6.31
CA ASP A 229 -7.83 4.28 -4.88
C ASP A 229 -8.62 3.19 -4.15
N THR A 230 -7.97 2.56 -3.18
CA THR A 230 -8.58 1.52 -2.34
C THR A 230 -8.28 1.77 -0.88
N SER A 231 -9.11 1.23 0.00
CA SER A 231 -8.89 1.22 1.44
C SER A 231 -8.94 -0.21 1.94
N ARG A 232 -8.20 -0.51 3.01
CA ARG A 232 -8.27 -1.81 3.68
C ARG A 232 -8.74 -1.66 5.12
N THR A 233 -9.56 -2.61 5.54
CA THR A 233 -9.93 -2.82 6.93
C THR A 233 -8.76 -3.39 7.73
N GLN A 234 -8.81 -3.30 9.06
CA GLN A 234 -7.79 -3.88 9.92
C GLN A 234 -7.63 -5.39 9.69
N GLU A 235 -8.74 -6.12 9.51
CA GLU A 235 -8.73 -7.57 9.25
C GLU A 235 -7.95 -7.90 7.96
N GLU A 236 -8.20 -7.17 6.88
CA GLU A 236 -7.47 -7.35 5.62
C GLU A 236 -5.97 -7.01 5.75
N VAL A 237 -5.63 -6.01 6.56
CA VAL A 237 -4.22 -5.68 6.86
C VAL A 237 -3.57 -6.79 7.70
N VAL A 238 -4.26 -7.34 8.70
CA VAL A 238 -3.79 -8.49 9.48
C VAL A 238 -3.51 -9.67 8.57
N ASP A 239 -4.44 -10.01 7.68
CA ASP A 239 -4.28 -11.11 6.72
C ASP A 239 -3.09 -10.87 5.78
N ALA A 240 -2.93 -9.64 5.27
CA ALA A 240 -1.80 -9.26 4.43
C ALA A 240 -0.45 -9.36 5.17
N LEU A 241 -0.44 -9.18 6.49
CA LEU A 241 0.74 -9.34 7.35
C LEU A 241 1.01 -10.80 7.75
N GLY A 242 0.41 -11.77 7.03
CA GLY A 242 0.55 -13.20 7.30
C GLY A 242 -0.45 -13.73 8.33
N GLY A 243 -1.35 -12.87 8.81
CA GLY A 243 -2.42 -13.20 9.73
C GLY A 243 -1.97 -13.45 11.16
N GLY A 244 -2.97 -13.75 12.00
CA GLY A 244 -2.77 -14.26 13.34
C GLY A 244 -2.53 -13.20 14.41
N ARG A 245 -2.47 -13.69 15.65
CA ARG A 245 -2.48 -12.87 16.86
C ARG A 245 -1.38 -11.81 16.94
N PRO A 246 -0.12 -12.04 16.51
CA PRO A 246 0.91 -11.02 16.58
C PRO A 246 0.58 -9.77 15.74
N ALA A 247 0.06 -9.93 14.53
CA ALA A 247 -0.32 -8.80 13.68
C ALA A 247 -1.54 -8.07 14.25
N GLU A 248 -2.57 -8.81 14.70
CA GLU A 248 -3.76 -8.24 15.33
C GLU A 248 -3.39 -7.42 16.58
N THR A 249 -2.63 -8.01 17.51
CA THR A 249 -2.19 -7.33 18.74
C THR A 249 -1.28 -6.14 18.43
N GLY A 250 -0.37 -6.24 17.46
CA GLY A 250 0.48 -5.11 17.07
C GLY A 250 -0.33 -3.92 16.58
N LEU A 251 -1.25 -4.13 15.63
CA LEU A 251 -2.10 -3.05 15.10
C LEU A 251 -2.99 -2.42 16.19
N GLU A 252 -3.52 -3.22 17.12
CA GLU A 252 -4.26 -2.70 18.27
C GLU A 252 -3.39 -1.87 19.23
N GLU A 253 -2.19 -2.36 19.57
CA GLU A 253 -1.27 -1.68 20.50
C GLU A 253 -0.70 -0.39 19.92
N TRP A 254 -0.40 -0.36 18.62
CA TRP A 254 0.04 0.85 17.91
C TRP A 254 -1.09 1.84 17.60
N GLY A 255 -2.34 1.46 17.89
CA GLY A 255 -3.52 2.26 17.61
C GLY A 255 -3.66 2.58 16.13
N TRP A 256 -3.55 1.55 15.28
CA TRP A 256 -3.79 1.67 13.84
C TRP A 256 -5.17 2.25 13.56
N THR A 257 -5.26 3.20 12.63
CA THR A 257 -6.52 3.93 12.36
C THR A 257 -7.08 3.76 10.97
N GLY A 258 -6.28 3.34 10.00
CA GLY A 258 -6.76 3.19 8.64
C GLY A 258 -5.65 2.84 7.66
N ASN A 259 -6.08 2.42 6.48
CA ASN A 259 -5.24 2.22 5.31
C ASN A 259 -5.93 2.78 4.06
N VAL A 260 -5.15 3.47 3.25
CA VAL A 260 -5.52 3.85 1.89
C VAL A 260 -4.36 3.52 0.96
N GLU A 261 -4.67 3.25 -0.30
CA GLU A 261 -3.68 2.89 -1.31
C GLU A 261 -4.11 3.45 -2.67
N ARG A 262 -3.18 4.14 -3.36
CA ARG A 262 -3.33 4.53 -4.76
C ARG A 262 -2.41 3.69 -5.62
N GLN A 263 -2.94 3.16 -6.71
CA GLN A 263 -2.19 2.37 -7.69
C GLN A 263 -2.05 3.13 -9.01
N PHE A 264 -0.89 2.98 -9.62
CA PHE A 264 -0.54 3.55 -10.91
C PHE A 264 0.04 2.47 -11.83
N SER A 265 -0.32 2.53 -13.11
CA SER A 265 0.26 1.64 -14.11
C SER A 265 0.41 2.35 -15.45
N VAL A 266 1.29 1.81 -16.29
CA VAL A 266 1.26 2.09 -17.73
C VAL A 266 -0.06 1.57 -18.32
N GLU A 267 -0.56 2.25 -19.36
CA GLU A 267 -1.82 1.87 -20.03
C GLU A 267 -1.69 0.50 -20.72
N ASP A 268 -0.58 0.25 -21.40
CA ASP A 268 -0.26 -1.03 -22.04
C ASP A 268 1.12 -1.55 -21.61
N PRO A 269 1.17 -2.53 -20.68
CA PRO A 269 2.43 -3.08 -20.20
C PRO A 269 3.18 -3.89 -21.26
N ALA A 270 2.54 -4.31 -22.35
CA ALA A 270 3.19 -5.10 -23.39
C ALA A 270 4.08 -4.25 -24.33
N THR A 271 3.80 -2.94 -24.40
CA THR A 271 4.56 -1.99 -25.24
C THR A 271 5.44 -1.05 -24.44
N ALA A 272 5.30 -1.03 -23.11
CA ALA A 272 6.17 -0.28 -22.22
C ALA A 272 7.63 -0.76 -22.29
N ASP A 273 8.56 0.16 -22.04
CA ASP A 273 9.97 -0.17 -21.87
C ASP A 273 10.11 -1.12 -20.67
N SER A 274 10.62 -2.34 -20.91
CA SER A 274 10.78 -3.34 -19.86
C SER A 274 11.77 -2.91 -18.78
N ALA A 275 12.64 -1.92 -19.03
CA ALA A 275 13.56 -1.38 -18.06
C ALA A 275 12.95 -0.24 -17.22
N ALA A 276 11.82 0.33 -17.64
CA ALA A 276 11.11 1.36 -16.88
C ALA A 276 10.25 0.74 -15.76
N THR A 277 9.84 1.57 -14.81
CA THR A 277 8.80 1.21 -13.84
C THR A 277 7.45 1.16 -14.55
N THR A 278 6.79 0.01 -14.51
CA THR A 278 5.50 -0.20 -15.20
C THR A 278 4.31 -0.27 -14.25
N TYR A 279 4.57 -0.45 -12.96
CA TYR A 279 3.57 -0.45 -11.91
C TYR A 279 4.14 0.18 -10.64
N LEU A 280 3.31 0.99 -9.98
CA LEU A 280 3.63 1.65 -8.71
C LEU A 280 2.39 1.66 -7.82
N ALA A 281 2.56 1.38 -6.53
CA ALA A 281 1.49 1.49 -5.55
C ALA A 281 1.99 2.20 -4.30
N VAL A 282 1.24 3.19 -3.83
CA VAL A 282 1.54 3.92 -2.60
C VAL A 282 0.45 3.64 -1.59
N SER A 283 0.82 2.97 -0.50
CA SER A 283 -0.10 2.59 0.59
C SER A 283 0.30 3.30 1.88
N LEU A 284 -0.66 3.96 2.51
CA LEU A 284 -0.45 4.71 3.76
C LEU A 284 -1.18 3.99 4.89
N HIS A 285 -0.51 3.86 6.03
CA HIS A 285 -1.09 3.35 7.28
C HIS A 285 -1.01 4.43 8.35
N GLY A 286 -2.15 4.81 8.90
CA GLY A 286 -2.23 5.74 10.03
C GLY A 286 -2.10 5.04 11.37
N PHE A 287 -1.40 5.66 12.32
CA PHE A 287 -1.21 5.18 13.69
C PHE A 287 -1.54 6.26 14.72
N ALA A 288 -1.61 5.87 15.99
CA ALA A 288 -1.95 6.78 17.09
C ALA A 288 -0.87 7.83 17.38
N SER A 289 0.39 7.57 17.03
CA SER A 289 1.51 8.47 17.29
C SER A 289 2.71 8.16 16.40
N PRO A 290 3.70 9.08 16.30
CA PRO A 290 4.96 8.81 15.61
C PRO A 290 5.73 7.61 16.17
N ASP A 291 5.82 7.48 17.49
CA ASP A 291 6.48 6.33 18.13
C ASP A 291 5.82 5.00 17.73
N ALA A 292 4.47 4.98 17.65
CA ALA A 292 3.74 3.79 17.22
C ALA A 292 3.99 3.44 15.74
N ALA A 293 4.06 4.43 14.85
CA ALA A 293 4.42 4.21 13.45
C ALA A 293 5.87 3.70 13.32
N ALA A 294 6.80 4.23 14.13
CA ALA A 294 8.19 3.79 14.17
C ALA A 294 8.32 2.34 14.68
N GLU A 295 7.52 1.92 15.66
CA GLU A 295 7.47 0.53 16.12
C GLU A 295 6.83 -0.42 15.09
N ALA A 296 5.84 0.05 14.33
CA ALA A 296 5.18 -0.74 13.29
C ALA A 296 6.08 -0.97 12.06
N LEU A 297 6.91 0.00 11.69
CA LEU A 297 7.79 -0.05 10.52
C LEU A 297 8.60 -1.37 10.42
N PRO A 298 9.37 -1.82 11.43
CA PRO A 298 10.12 -3.06 11.34
C PRO A 298 9.20 -4.28 11.19
N PHE A 299 8.04 -4.30 11.82
CA PHE A 299 7.10 -5.42 11.69
C PHE A 299 6.57 -5.58 10.26
N PHE A 300 6.14 -4.47 9.64
CA PHE A 300 5.65 -4.47 8.27
C PHE A 300 6.74 -4.87 7.26
N SER A 301 7.93 -4.29 7.39
CA SER A 301 9.05 -4.55 6.48
C SER A 301 9.65 -5.96 6.65
N ASP A 302 9.81 -6.43 7.89
CA ASP A 302 10.31 -7.77 8.19
C ASP A 302 9.35 -8.86 7.70
N THR A 303 8.06 -8.56 7.53
CA THR A 303 7.11 -9.50 6.94
C THR A 303 7.49 -9.84 5.50
N LEU A 304 7.91 -8.87 4.68
CA LEU A 304 8.38 -9.11 3.31
C LEU A 304 9.70 -9.87 3.28
N ILE A 305 10.63 -9.53 4.17
CA ILE A 305 11.92 -10.21 4.29
C ILE A 305 11.70 -11.69 4.67
N ASN A 306 10.95 -11.95 5.74
CA ASN A 306 10.81 -13.28 6.30
C ASN A 306 9.86 -14.19 5.50
N SER A 307 8.84 -13.62 4.84
CA SER A 307 7.81 -14.40 4.14
C SER A 307 8.07 -14.52 2.65
N LEU A 308 8.60 -13.47 2.02
CA LEU A 308 8.77 -13.38 0.58
C LEU A 308 10.24 -13.39 0.15
N GLY A 309 11.19 -13.25 1.08
CA GLY A 309 12.62 -13.32 0.79
C GLY A 309 13.19 -12.02 0.20
N TYR A 310 12.55 -10.88 0.46
CA TYR A 310 13.12 -9.58 0.12
C TYR A 310 14.45 -9.37 0.84
N THR A 311 15.36 -8.67 0.18
CA THR A 311 16.64 -8.24 0.73
C THR A 311 16.60 -6.75 1.05
N GLU A 312 17.22 -6.35 2.16
CA GLU A 312 17.33 -4.95 2.55
C GLU A 312 18.49 -4.27 1.80
N GLY A 313 18.21 -3.09 1.25
CA GLY A 313 19.17 -2.22 0.58
C GLY A 313 19.49 -0.96 1.41
N GLU A 314 20.27 -0.06 0.83
CA GLU A 314 20.55 1.25 1.45
C GLU A 314 19.32 2.14 1.33
N ALA A 315 18.74 2.51 2.48
CA ALA A 315 17.56 3.36 2.51
C ALA A 315 17.92 4.84 2.29
N PRO A 316 17.09 5.60 1.55
CA PRO A 316 17.26 7.05 1.41
C PRO A 316 17.01 7.77 2.75
N ALA A 317 17.61 8.96 2.91
CA ALA A 317 17.33 9.84 4.05
C ALA A 317 16.05 10.66 3.80
N VAL A 318 14.90 10.00 3.83
CA VAL A 318 13.56 10.61 3.63
C VAL A 318 12.66 10.25 4.82
N GLY A 319 11.81 11.20 5.23
CA GLY A 319 11.00 11.08 6.45
C GLY A 319 11.84 11.03 7.72
N ASP A 320 11.23 10.54 8.80
CA ASP A 320 11.88 10.31 10.09
C ASP A 320 12.71 9.02 10.08
N ALA A 321 12.22 7.98 9.40
CA ALA A 321 12.91 6.71 9.20
C ALA A 321 12.49 6.05 7.89
N ALA A 322 13.41 5.33 7.24
CA ALA A 322 13.13 4.61 6.01
C ALA A 322 13.82 3.24 5.93
N ARG A 323 13.22 2.31 5.20
CA ARG A 323 13.79 1.01 4.84
C ARG A 323 13.49 0.70 3.38
N LEU A 324 14.53 0.38 2.61
CA LEU A 324 14.41 -0.03 1.22
C LEU A 324 14.57 -1.55 1.13
N LEU A 325 13.60 -2.22 0.51
CA LEU A 325 13.63 -3.66 0.29
C LEU A 325 13.51 -3.97 -1.19
N THR A 326 14.22 -5.00 -1.67
CA THR A 326 14.17 -5.43 -3.06
C THR A 326 14.06 -6.94 -3.18
N ILE A 327 13.44 -7.39 -4.26
CA ILE A 327 13.50 -8.78 -4.71
C ILE A 327 13.55 -8.79 -6.22
N THR A 328 14.49 -9.55 -6.78
CA THR A 328 14.61 -9.76 -8.22
C THR A 328 14.44 -11.24 -8.51
N THR A 329 13.55 -11.57 -9.45
CA THR A 329 13.40 -12.92 -9.96
C THR A 329 13.55 -12.91 -11.48
N GLU A 330 14.17 -13.95 -12.05
CA GLU A 330 14.41 -14.00 -13.50
C GLU A 330 13.12 -14.01 -14.33
N ALA A 331 12.01 -14.50 -13.76
CA ALA A 331 10.74 -14.67 -14.45
C ALA A 331 9.80 -13.47 -14.29
N GLU A 332 9.86 -12.78 -13.15
CA GLU A 332 8.91 -11.71 -12.83
C GLU A 332 9.55 -10.34 -12.91
N GLY A 333 10.89 -10.21 -12.82
CA GLY A 333 11.57 -8.92 -12.84
C GLY A 333 11.96 -8.44 -11.44
N THR A 334 12.07 -7.12 -11.27
CA THR A 334 12.49 -6.49 -10.01
C THR A 334 11.30 -5.81 -9.35
N ASN A 335 11.01 -6.20 -8.11
CA ASN A 335 10.16 -5.45 -7.20
C ASN A 335 11.04 -4.72 -6.20
N ALA A 336 10.75 -3.44 -5.97
CA ALA A 336 11.31 -2.67 -4.86
C ALA A 336 10.17 -2.15 -3.98
N THR A 337 10.41 -2.08 -2.68
CA THR A 337 9.47 -1.52 -1.70
C THR A 337 10.23 -0.59 -0.77
N LEU A 338 9.86 0.68 -0.77
CA LEU A 338 10.36 1.68 0.16
C LEU A 338 9.32 1.91 1.24
N TYR A 339 9.67 1.57 2.48
CA TYR A 339 8.94 1.99 3.66
C TYR A 339 9.50 3.31 4.17
N VAL A 340 8.64 4.28 4.43
CA VAL A 340 8.99 5.58 5.03
C VAL A 340 8.04 5.85 6.18
N GLN A 341 8.57 6.17 7.35
CA GLN A 341 7.80 6.71 8.47
C GLN A 341 8.01 8.22 8.51
N ASP A 342 6.90 8.96 8.54
CA ASP A 342 6.88 10.41 8.70
C ASP A 342 5.75 10.76 9.67
N GLY A 343 6.12 11.23 10.86
CA GLY A 343 5.18 11.38 11.96
C GLY A 343 4.44 10.07 12.26
N ALA A 344 3.12 10.14 12.40
CA ALA A 344 2.25 9.00 12.73
C ALA A 344 1.81 8.17 11.51
N VAL A 345 2.42 8.37 10.34
CA VAL A 345 2.05 7.67 9.10
C VAL A 345 3.21 6.80 8.64
N LEU A 346 2.89 5.55 8.27
CA LEU A 346 3.81 4.66 7.56
C LEU A 346 3.40 4.59 6.10
N TYR A 347 4.28 5.06 5.23
CA TYR A 347 4.19 4.96 3.78
C TYR A 347 4.86 3.67 3.33
N ARG A 348 4.20 2.94 2.43
CA ARG A 348 4.77 1.81 1.68
C ARG A 348 4.63 2.12 0.20
N ILE A 349 5.75 2.39 -0.45
CA ILE A 349 5.83 2.69 -1.89
C ILE A 349 6.42 1.45 -2.56
N LEU A 350 5.60 0.74 -3.33
CA LEU A 350 5.98 -0.44 -4.10
C LEU A 350 6.17 -0.02 -5.56
N GLY A 351 7.24 -0.50 -6.19
CA GLY A 351 7.49 -0.33 -7.62
C GLY A 351 7.92 -1.62 -8.26
N PHE A 352 7.60 -1.75 -9.54
CA PHE A 352 7.90 -2.93 -10.34
C PHE A 352 8.47 -2.54 -11.70
N SER A 353 9.55 -3.21 -12.10
CA SER A 353 10.11 -3.16 -13.44
C SER A 353 10.42 -4.58 -13.94
N GLY A 354 10.18 -4.85 -15.22
CA GLY A 354 10.39 -6.19 -15.79
C GLY A 354 11.87 -6.58 -15.88
N THR A 355 12.74 -5.63 -16.20
CA THR A 355 14.18 -5.84 -16.39
C THR A 355 15.06 -4.75 -15.76
N GLY A 356 14.46 -3.65 -15.33
CA GLY A 356 15.17 -2.54 -14.70
C GLY A 356 15.15 -2.59 -13.17
N ASP A 357 15.43 -1.45 -12.56
CA ASP A 357 15.40 -1.23 -11.11
C ASP A 357 14.50 -0.01 -10.81
N PRO A 358 13.33 -0.21 -10.18
CA PRO A 358 12.39 0.86 -9.88
C PRO A 358 12.78 1.69 -8.64
N THR A 359 13.92 1.42 -8.01
CA THR A 359 14.32 2.05 -6.74
C THR A 359 14.38 3.58 -6.81
N GLN A 360 14.95 4.15 -7.88
CA GLN A 360 15.08 5.61 -7.97
C GLN A 360 13.72 6.29 -8.09
N ASP A 361 12.80 5.73 -8.90
CA ASP A 361 11.44 6.26 -9.04
C ASP A 361 10.70 6.27 -7.69
N LEU A 362 10.91 5.25 -6.86
CA LEU A 362 10.35 5.17 -5.50
C LEU A 362 10.87 6.29 -4.59
N ILE A 363 12.18 6.54 -4.64
CA ILE A 363 12.83 7.61 -3.87
C ILE A 363 12.33 8.98 -4.31
N ASP A 364 12.18 9.19 -5.63
CA ASP A 364 11.70 10.45 -6.18
C ASP A 364 10.25 10.70 -5.78
N VAL A 365 9.38 9.68 -5.85
CA VAL A 365 7.99 9.77 -5.35
C VAL A 365 7.96 10.11 -3.86
N ALA A 366 8.73 9.40 -3.03
CA ALA A 366 8.80 9.67 -1.59
C ALA A 366 9.24 11.12 -1.30
N THR A 367 10.28 11.58 -2.01
CA THR A 367 10.83 12.92 -1.85
C THR A 367 9.84 13.99 -2.29
N ASN A 368 9.12 13.78 -3.39
CA ASN A 368 8.11 14.72 -3.88
C ASN A 368 6.88 14.79 -2.96
N MET A 369 6.57 13.71 -2.25
CA MET A 369 5.47 13.67 -1.29
C MET A 369 5.83 14.33 0.05
N LEU A 370 7.07 14.13 0.52
CA LEU A 370 7.47 14.47 1.89
C LEU A 370 8.42 15.68 1.99
N GLY A 371 9.03 16.10 0.88
CA GLY A 371 10.05 17.16 0.82
C GLY A 371 9.51 18.58 0.65
N GLY A 372 8.25 18.83 1.02
CA GLY A 372 7.55 20.11 0.89
C GLY A 372 7.91 21.16 1.94
#